data_AF-A0AAW1H8K0-F1
#
_entry.id   AF-A0AAW1H8K0-F1
#
_cell.length_a   1.000
_cell.length_b   1.000
_cell.length_c   1.000
_cell.angle_alpha   90.00
_cell.angle_beta   90.00
_cell.angle_gamma   90.00
#
_symmetry.space_group_name_H-M   'P 1'
#
loop_
_entity.id
_entity.type
_entity.pdbx_description
1 polymer ?
#
loop_
_entity_poly.entity_id
_entity_poly.type
_entity_poly.pdbx_seq_one_letter_code
_entity_poly.pdbx_strand_id
1 'polypeptide(L)'
;MSRSCCQSSDEGRRNCFCGVPVTYLTSWTRNNPGRGIETCRWSRNGNVADGCNFFRWVDKPQTDWKKEVINDLITERDQLLRERAVLKDKVKCLTIEMSNVLLDVDKYRGLDVGEDGARVGARSVLNMFRLNRMSFCVVVSLIVVLMKVFS
;
A
#
# COMPACT_ATOMS: atom_id res chain seq x y z
N MET A 1 39.79 40.11 -19.38
CA MET A 1 40.36 38.81 -18.94
C MET A 1 39.29 38.14 -18.08
N SER A 2 38.70 36.98 -18.35
CA SER A 2 39.03 35.90 -19.27
C SER A 2 37.81 34.99 -19.52
N ARG A 3 37.55 34.71 -20.81
CA ARG A 3 37.20 33.43 -21.47
C ARG A 3 36.05 32.54 -20.93
N SER A 4 34.96 32.58 -21.71
CA SER A 4 34.09 31.47 -22.15
C SER A 4 34.68 30.06 -22.09
N CYS A 5 33.84 29.08 -21.75
CA CYS A 5 33.82 27.81 -22.49
C CYS A 5 32.45 27.14 -22.33
N CYS A 6 31.47 27.63 -23.09
CA CYS A 6 30.35 26.82 -23.52
C CYS A 6 30.93 25.56 -24.20
N GLN A 7 30.84 24.39 -23.57
CA GLN A 7 31.24 23.15 -24.22
C GLN A 7 30.17 22.75 -25.25
N SER A 8 30.14 23.46 -26.37
CA SER A 8 29.50 22.99 -27.60
C SER A 8 30.36 21.88 -28.18
N SER A 9 30.13 20.65 -27.71
CA SER A 9 30.60 19.46 -28.43
C SER A 9 29.55 19.08 -29.47
N ASP A 10 29.43 19.92 -30.51
CA ASP A 10 28.77 19.56 -31.76
C ASP A 10 29.80 18.96 -32.74
N GLU A 11 30.67 18.08 -32.22
CA GLU A 11 31.49 17.21 -33.06
C GLU A 11 30.58 16.10 -33.62
N GLY A 12 29.89 16.44 -34.71
CA GLY A 12 29.23 15.51 -35.62
C GLY A 12 28.25 14.55 -34.95
N ARG A 13 27.03 15.03 -34.65
CA ARG A 13 25.92 14.14 -34.25
C ARG A 13 25.81 12.96 -35.22
N ARG A 14 26.31 11.81 -34.78
CA ARG A 14 26.27 10.57 -35.56
C ARG A 14 24.82 10.17 -35.77
N ASN A 15 24.54 9.63 -36.95
CA ASN A 15 23.22 9.09 -37.25
C ASN A 15 23.20 7.58 -37.00
N CYS A 16 22.05 7.08 -36.55
CA CYS A 16 21.79 5.65 -36.51
C CYS A 16 21.51 5.11 -37.93
N PHE A 17 21.22 3.80 -38.07
CA PHE A 17 20.95 3.17 -39.37
C PHE A 17 19.69 3.67 -40.10
N CYS A 18 18.89 4.52 -39.47
CA CYS A 18 17.75 5.17 -40.11
C CYS A 18 18.05 6.58 -40.61
N GLY A 19 19.29 7.06 -40.46
CA GLY A 19 19.66 8.41 -40.88
C GLY A 19 19.23 9.53 -39.93
N VAL A 20 18.81 9.21 -38.70
CA VAL A 20 18.47 10.21 -37.67
C VAL A 20 19.55 10.27 -36.57
N PRO A 21 19.71 11.40 -35.86
CA PRO A 21 20.70 11.52 -34.80
C PRO A 21 20.54 10.48 -33.69
N VAL A 22 21.66 9.91 -33.23
CA VAL A 22 21.70 8.96 -32.11
C VAL A 22 21.30 9.63 -30.80
N THR A 23 20.78 8.83 -29.87
CA THR A 23 20.52 9.23 -28.48
C THR A 23 21.63 8.69 -27.58
N TYR A 24 22.05 9.50 -26.60
CA TYR A 24 23.05 9.11 -25.62
C TYR A 24 22.38 8.63 -24.34
N LEU A 25 22.77 7.45 -23.87
CA LEU A 25 22.31 6.82 -22.64
C LEU A 25 23.50 6.50 -21.73
N THR A 26 23.21 6.19 -20.47
CA THR A 26 24.19 5.70 -19.50
C THR A 26 23.82 4.28 -19.10
N SER A 27 24.81 3.38 -19.10
CA SER A 27 24.65 2.01 -18.64
C SER A 27 24.54 1.95 -17.12
N TRP A 28 23.52 1.25 -16.64
CA TRP A 28 23.23 1.01 -15.22
C TRP A 28 23.38 -0.47 -14.86
N THR A 29 24.33 -1.14 -15.50
CA THR A 29 24.67 -2.55 -15.26
C THR A 29 25.95 -2.64 -14.43
N ARG A 30 26.06 -3.67 -13.57
CA ARG A 30 27.24 -3.89 -12.71
C ARG A 30 28.53 -4.08 -13.52
N ASN A 31 28.41 -4.64 -14.73
CA ASN A 31 29.57 -4.92 -15.60
C ASN A 31 30.03 -3.69 -16.39
N ASN A 32 29.15 -2.70 -16.60
CA ASN A 32 29.47 -1.48 -17.34
C ASN A 32 28.86 -0.25 -16.65
N PRO A 33 29.17 0.02 -15.37
CA PRO A 33 28.53 1.10 -14.63
C PRO A 33 28.96 2.45 -15.19
N GLY A 34 28.00 3.31 -15.53
CA GLY A 34 28.27 4.67 -15.97
C GLY A 34 28.81 4.81 -17.40
N ARG A 35 29.04 3.70 -18.11
CA ARG A 35 29.54 3.72 -19.49
C ARG A 35 28.48 4.32 -20.42
N GLY A 36 28.92 5.21 -21.31
CA GLY A 36 28.05 5.84 -22.28
C GLY A 36 27.62 4.86 -23.36
N ILE A 37 26.40 5.00 -23.85
CA ILE A 37 25.85 4.22 -24.95
C ILE A 37 25.24 5.18 -25.96
N GLU A 38 25.55 5.01 -27.25
CA GLU A 38 24.81 5.61 -28.35
C GLU A 38 23.79 4.59 -28.89
N THR A 39 22.51 4.94 -28.92
CA THR A 39 21.44 4.09 -29.47
C THR A 39 20.57 4.82 -30.48
N CYS A 40 19.74 4.07 -31.20
CA CYS A 40 18.66 4.66 -31.98
C CYS A 40 17.68 5.42 -31.07
N ARG A 41 17.17 6.56 -31.54
CA ARG A 41 16.17 7.36 -30.80
C ARG A 41 14.85 6.63 -30.59
N TRP A 42 14.51 5.68 -31.45
CA TRP A 42 13.30 4.86 -31.30
C TRP A 42 13.50 3.62 -30.42
N SER A 43 14.72 3.38 -29.91
CA SER A 43 14.96 2.34 -28.92
C SER A 43 14.32 2.71 -27.59
N ARG A 44 13.37 1.90 -27.14
CA ARG A 44 12.62 2.14 -25.91
C ARG A 44 13.37 1.54 -24.74
N ASN A 45 13.62 2.35 -23.70
CA ASN A 45 14.24 1.91 -22.44
C ASN A 45 15.57 1.14 -22.62
N GLY A 46 16.35 1.46 -23.65
CA GLY A 46 17.60 0.75 -23.96
C GLY A 46 17.43 -0.62 -24.62
N ASN A 47 16.20 -1.02 -24.96
CA ASN A 47 15.96 -2.18 -25.81
C ASN A 47 16.29 -1.82 -27.26
N VAL A 48 17.43 -2.31 -27.74
CA VAL A 48 17.92 -2.06 -29.11
C VAL A 48 17.04 -2.71 -30.18
N ALA A 49 16.28 -3.76 -29.82
CA ALA A 49 15.31 -4.40 -30.71
C ALA A 49 14.20 -3.45 -31.15
N ASP A 50 13.88 -2.47 -30.30
CA ASP A 50 12.97 -1.39 -30.66
C ASP A 50 13.76 -0.38 -31.51
N GLY A 51 13.35 -0.17 -32.77
CA GLY A 51 14.05 0.69 -33.72
C GLY A 51 14.96 -0.08 -34.68
N CYS A 52 16.14 0.47 -34.98
CA CYS A 52 17.04 -0.11 -35.99
C CYS A 52 18.22 -0.90 -35.45
N ASN A 53 18.23 -1.25 -34.17
CA ASN A 53 19.32 -2.00 -33.54
C ASN A 53 20.70 -1.31 -33.56
N PHE A 54 20.75 -0.01 -33.87
CA PHE A 54 22.00 0.74 -33.72
C PHE A 54 22.41 0.79 -32.25
N PHE A 55 23.63 0.34 -31.97
CA PHE A 55 24.22 0.35 -30.64
C PHE A 55 25.73 0.58 -30.73
N ARG A 56 26.26 1.45 -29.86
CA ARG A 56 27.70 1.66 -29.73
C ARG A 56 28.06 2.05 -28.30
N TRP A 57 29.15 1.47 -27.80
CA TRP A 57 29.78 1.92 -26.56
C TRP A 57 30.54 3.23 -26.75
N VAL A 58 30.44 4.12 -25.77
CA VAL A 58 31.21 5.36 -25.72
C VAL A 58 32.24 5.26 -24.60
N ASP A 59 33.49 5.06 -24.99
CA ASP A 59 34.63 4.92 -24.08
C ASP A 59 35.21 6.28 -23.72
N LYS A 60 34.48 7.00 -22.86
CA LYS A 60 35.02 8.17 -22.17
C LYS A 60 35.81 7.72 -20.94
N PRO A 61 36.92 8.39 -20.57
CA PRO A 61 37.60 8.13 -19.31
C PRO A 61 36.59 8.16 -18.16
N GLN A 62 36.52 7.07 -17.40
CA GLN A 62 35.72 7.00 -16.18
C GLN A 62 36.70 6.84 -15.02
N THR A 63 36.49 7.63 -13.98
CA THR A 63 37.20 7.45 -12.71
C THR A 63 36.66 6.23 -11.98
N ASP A 64 37.50 5.57 -11.18
CA ASP A 64 37.08 4.40 -10.42
C ASP A 64 36.04 4.76 -9.35
N TRP A 65 36.18 5.94 -8.71
CA TRP A 65 35.17 6.46 -7.77
C TRP A 65 33.77 6.53 -8.39
N LYS A 66 33.67 6.91 -9.68
CA LYS A 66 32.37 7.02 -10.34
C LYS A 66 31.74 5.65 -10.58
N LYS A 67 32.56 4.65 -10.90
CA LYS A 67 32.09 3.27 -11.07
C LYS A 67 31.59 2.71 -9.74
N GLU A 68 32.32 2.96 -8.65
CA GLU A 68 31.94 2.55 -7.30
C GLU A 68 30.59 3.15 -6.89
N VAL A 69 30.45 4.48 -6.96
CA VAL A 69 29.19 5.16 -6.61
C VAL A 69 28.01 4.64 -7.44
N ILE A 70 28.20 4.42 -8.74
CA ILE A 70 27.12 3.87 -9.59
C ILE A 70 26.77 2.43 -9.21
N ASN A 71 27.76 1.62 -8.83
CA ASN A 71 27.52 0.25 -8.36
C ASN A 71 26.79 0.22 -7.00
N ASP A 72 27.09 1.15 -6.11
CA ASP A 72 26.39 1.30 -4.83
C ASP A 72 24.92 1.67 -5.09
N LEU A 73 24.66 2.66 -5.94
CA LEU A 73 23.31 3.04 -6.35
C LEU A 73 22.54 1.89 -7.00
N ILE A 74 23.21 1.09 -7.85
CA ILE A 74 22.60 -0.12 -8.44
C ILE A 74 22.20 -1.11 -7.35
N THR A 75 23.04 -1.28 -6.33
CA THR A 75 22.80 -2.21 -5.22
C THR A 75 21.64 -1.74 -4.36
N GLU A 76 21.60 -0.46 -3.99
CA GLU A 76 20.50 0.16 -3.25
C GLU A 76 19.18 0.04 -4.01
N ARG A 77 19.18 0.36 -5.30
CA ARG A 77 18.01 0.20 -6.17
C ARG A 77 17.51 -1.25 -6.15
N ASP A 78 18.40 -2.23 -6.31
CA ASP A 78 18.02 -3.64 -6.33
C ASP A 78 17.41 -4.08 -4.98
N GLN A 79 17.93 -3.54 -3.87
CA GLN A 79 17.37 -3.78 -2.55
C GLN A 79 15.97 -3.17 -2.40
N LEU A 80 15.80 -1.90 -2.77
CA LEU A 80 14.51 -1.22 -2.73
C LEU A 80 13.46 -1.92 -3.61
N LEU A 81 13.86 -2.46 -4.77
CA LEU A 81 12.96 -3.22 -5.63
C LEU A 81 12.49 -4.53 -4.97
N ARG A 82 13.36 -5.22 -4.23
CA ARG A 82 13.00 -6.42 -3.45
C ARG A 82 12.05 -6.07 -2.31
N GLU A 83 12.39 -5.06 -1.52
CA GLU A 83 11.54 -4.60 -0.40
C GLU A 83 10.16 -4.17 -0.89
N ARG A 84 10.09 -3.42 -1.99
CA ARG A 84 8.83 -3.04 -2.64
C ARG A 84 8.01 -4.26 -3.07
N ALA A 85 8.64 -5.30 -3.61
CA ALA A 85 7.94 -6.53 -4.00
C ALA A 85 7.32 -7.22 -2.77
N VAL A 86 8.09 -7.37 -1.69
CA VAL A 86 7.62 -7.95 -0.42
C VAL A 86 6.46 -7.13 0.16
N LEU A 87 6.60 -5.81 0.22
CA LEU A 87 5.53 -4.93 0.73
C LEU A 87 4.27 -5.01 -0.11
N LYS A 88 4.41 -5.06 -1.44
CA LYS A 88 3.29 -5.20 -2.35
C LYS A 88 2.54 -6.52 -2.13
N ASP A 89 3.24 -7.61 -1.85
CA ASP A 89 2.60 -8.89 -1.57
C ASP A 89 1.95 -8.90 -0.18
N LYS A 90 2.57 -8.30 0.84
CA LYS A 90 1.94 -8.11 2.15
C LYS A 90 0.64 -7.32 2.07
N VAL A 91 0.63 -6.23 1.30
CA VAL A 91 -0.59 -5.43 1.08
C VAL A 91 -1.70 -6.27 0.45
N LYS A 92 -1.39 -7.10 -0.56
CA LYS A 92 -2.38 -8.01 -1.16
C LYS A 92 -2.94 -8.99 -0.14
N CYS A 93 -2.09 -9.64 0.66
CA CYS A 93 -2.53 -10.60 1.68
C CYS A 93 -3.44 -9.93 2.71
N LEU A 94 -3.02 -8.78 3.26
CA LEU A 94 -3.83 -8.02 4.22
C LEU A 94 -5.16 -7.54 3.62
N THR A 95 -5.19 -7.23 2.32
CA THR A 95 -6.44 -6.85 1.64
C THR A 95 -7.42 -8.03 1.59
N ILE A 96 -6.93 -9.25 1.36
CA ILE A 96 -7.75 -10.47 1.40
C ILE A 96 -8.23 -10.75 2.82
N GLU A 97 -7.33 -10.67 3.82
CA GLU A 97 -7.68 -10.84 5.23
C GLU A 97 -8.75 -9.84 5.68
N MET A 98 -8.57 -8.56 5.35
CA MET A 98 -9.56 -7.52 5.62
C MET A 98 -10.92 -7.86 4.98
N SER A 99 -10.92 -8.35 3.75
CA SER A 99 -12.16 -8.75 3.06
C SER A 99 -12.86 -9.89 3.80
N ASN A 100 -12.12 -10.89 4.28
CA ASN A 100 -12.68 -11.98 5.07
C ASN A 100 -13.27 -11.49 6.40
N VAL A 101 -12.57 -10.60 7.09
CA VAL A 101 -13.06 -9.99 8.34
C VAL A 101 -14.33 -9.18 8.09
N LEU A 102 -14.41 -8.44 6.99
CA LEU A 102 -15.63 -7.70 6.61
C LEU A 102 -16.81 -8.65 6.40
N LEU A 103 -16.60 -9.79 5.73
CA LEU A 103 -17.63 -10.82 5.56
C LEU A 103 -18.08 -11.41 6.90
N ASP A 104 -17.14 -11.65 7.83
CA ASP A 104 -17.47 -12.13 9.17
C ASP A 104 -18.30 -11.09 9.94
N VAL A 105 -17.92 -9.81 9.89
CA VAL A 105 -18.68 -8.72 10.53
C VAL A 105 -20.11 -8.64 9.98
N ASP A 106 -20.29 -8.74 8.66
CA ASP A 106 -21.62 -8.73 8.05
C ASP A 106 -22.48 -9.92 8.50
N LYS A 107 -21.87 -11.10 8.65
CA LYS A 107 -22.55 -12.29 9.19
C LYS A 107 -23.08 -12.07 10.60
N TYR A 108 -22.28 -11.47 11.49
CA TYR A 108 -22.73 -11.18 12.86
C TYR A 108 -23.73 -10.03 12.93
N ARG A 109 -23.58 -8.99 12.09
CA ARG A 109 -24.55 -7.90 11.98
C ARG A 109 -25.93 -8.41 11.54
N GLY A 110 -26.00 -9.42 10.69
CA GLY A 110 -27.26 -10.06 10.30
C GLY A 110 -27.99 -10.79 11.45
N LEU A 111 -27.27 -11.16 12.52
CA LEU A 111 -27.84 -11.82 13.71
C LEU A 111 -28.39 -10.80 14.73
N ASP A 112 -27.78 -9.62 14.83
CA ASP A 112 -28.21 -8.56 15.77
C ASP A 112 -29.42 -7.75 15.28
N VAL A 113 -29.85 -7.92 14.02
CA VAL A 113 -31.14 -7.40 13.50
C VAL A 113 -32.24 -8.47 13.64
N GLY A 114 -32.14 -9.32 14.67
CA GLY A 114 -33.27 -10.09 15.19
C GLY A 114 -34.06 -9.23 16.19
N GLU A 115 -35.26 -8.83 15.81
CA GLU A 115 -36.20 -7.95 16.54
C GLU A 115 -36.74 -8.54 17.87
N ASP A 116 -36.01 -9.44 18.55
CA ASP A 116 -36.51 -10.24 19.67
C ASP A 116 -35.88 -9.92 21.03
N GLY A 117 -34.78 -9.15 21.08
CA GLY A 117 -34.10 -8.80 22.35
C GLY A 117 -34.86 -7.79 23.23
N ALA A 118 -35.60 -6.86 22.62
CA ALA A 118 -36.28 -5.78 23.35
C ALA A 118 -37.56 -6.25 24.08
N ARG A 119 -38.28 -7.23 23.52
CA ARG A 119 -39.53 -7.76 24.12
C ARG A 119 -39.26 -8.62 25.36
N VAL A 120 -38.15 -9.37 25.38
CA VAL A 120 -37.80 -10.26 26.50
C VAL A 120 -37.40 -9.44 27.74
N GLY A 121 -36.62 -8.36 27.56
CA GLY A 121 -36.23 -7.47 28.67
C GLY A 121 -37.43 -6.74 29.30
N ALA A 122 -38.33 -6.18 28.48
CA ALA A 122 -39.50 -5.46 28.97
C ALA A 122 -40.48 -6.35 29.76
N ARG A 123 -40.68 -7.60 29.33
CA ARG A 123 -41.56 -8.57 30.02
C ARG A 123 -41.03 -8.96 31.40
N SER A 124 -39.72 -9.17 31.52
CA SER A 124 -39.07 -9.50 32.79
C SER A 124 -39.14 -8.36 33.80
N VAL A 125 -38.90 -7.12 33.35
CA VAL A 125 -38.99 -5.93 34.20
C VAL A 125 -40.43 -5.67 34.65
N LEU A 126 -41.42 -5.81 33.77
CA LEU A 126 -42.83 -5.66 34.13
C LEU A 126 -43.29 -6.74 35.14
N ASN A 127 -42.84 -7.99 34.98
CA ASN A 127 -43.13 -9.06 35.92
C ASN A 127 -42.51 -8.82 37.30
N MET A 128 -41.29 -8.27 37.35
CA MET A 128 -40.64 -7.88 38.61
C MET A 128 -41.44 -6.81 39.36
N PHE A 129 -41.89 -5.76 38.67
CA PHE A 129 -42.74 -4.72 39.28
C PHE A 129 -44.10 -5.26 39.73
N ARG A 130 -44.70 -6.19 38.98
CA ARG A 130 -45.97 -6.84 39.37
C ARG A 130 -45.83 -7.69 40.62
N LEU A 131 -44.77 -8.50 40.73
CA LEU A 131 -44.54 -9.35 41.90
C LEU A 131 -44.31 -8.50 43.16
N ASN A 132 -43.54 -7.42 43.03
CA ASN A 132 -43.28 -6.51 44.14
C ASN A 132 -44.54 -5.76 44.60
N ARG A 133 -45.40 -5.34 43.64
CA ARG A 133 -46.68 -4.69 43.95
C ARG A 133 -47.65 -5.63 44.67
N MET A 134 -47.74 -6.89 44.24
CA MET A 134 -48.58 -7.89 44.90
C MET A 134 -48.08 -8.21 46.32
N SER A 135 -46.76 -8.31 46.50
CA SER A 135 -46.14 -8.51 47.83
C SER A 135 -46.48 -7.36 48.78
N PHE A 136 -46.34 -6.10 48.34
CA PHE A 136 -46.69 -4.93 49.14
C PHE A 136 -48.18 -4.92 49.54
N CYS A 137 -49.09 -5.23 48.61
CA CYS A 137 -50.52 -5.30 48.92
C CYS A 137 -50.85 -6.36 49.98
N VAL A 138 -50.23 -7.53 49.92
CA VAL A 138 -50.43 -8.59 50.92
C VAL A 138 -49.88 -8.17 52.28
N VAL A 139 -48.67 -7.61 52.32
CA VAL A 139 -48.06 -7.14 53.57
C VAL A 139 -48.89 -6.03 54.22
N VAL A 140 -49.33 -5.04 53.45
CA VAL A 140 -50.18 -3.94 53.97
C VAL A 140 -51.52 -4.49 54.47
N SER A 141 -52.14 -5.41 53.73
CA SER A 141 -53.41 -6.02 54.15
C SER A 141 -53.27 -6.80 55.46
N LEU A 142 -52.19 -7.57 55.61
CA LEU A 142 -51.88 -8.27 56.86
C LEU A 142 -51.64 -7.31 58.03
N ILE A 143 -50.87 -6.24 57.81
CA ILE A 143 -50.64 -5.20 58.82
C ILE A 143 -51.97 -4.56 59.26
N VAL A 144 -52.83 -4.20 58.31
CA VAL A 144 -54.14 -3.61 58.61
C VAL A 144 -55.03 -4.58 59.39
N VAL A 145 -55.04 -5.87 59.03
CA VAL A 145 -55.78 -6.90 59.77
C VAL A 145 -55.23 -7.05 61.20
N LEU A 146 -53.91 -7.11 61.36
CA LEU A 146 -53.28 -7.20 62.68
C LEU A 146 -53.61 -5.96 63.53
N MET A 147 -53.50 -4.76 62.99
CA MET A 147 -53.88 -3.52 63.69
C MET A 147 -55.34 -3.53 64.15
N LYS A 148 -56.23 -4.17 63.40
CA LYS A 148 -57.67 -4.28 63.72
C LYS A 148 -58.01 -5.39 64.70
N VAL A 149 -57.15 -6.40 64.83
CA VAL A 149 -57.30 -7.51 65.81
C VAL A 149 -56.77 -7.10 67.19
N PHE A 150 -55.80 -6.18 67.24
CA PHE A 150 -55.15 -5.73 68.48
C PHE A 150 -55.60 -4.33 68.97
N SER A 151 -56.59 -3.70 68.32
CA SER A 151 -57.33 -2.52 68.85
C SER A 151 -58.66 -2.95 69.42
#